data_AF-A0A942ENH8-F1
#
_entry.id   AF-A0A942ENH8-F1
#
_cell.length_a   1.000
_cell.length_b   1.000
_cell.length_c   1.000
_cell.angle_alpha   90.00
_cell.angle_beta   90.00
_cell.angle_gamma   90.00
#
_symmetry.space_group_name_H-M   'P 1'
#
loop_
_entity.id
_entity.type
_entity.pdbx_description
1 polymer ?
#
loop_
_entity_poly.entity_id
_entity_poly.type
_entity_poly.pdbx_seq_one_letter_code
_entity_poly.pdbx_strand_id
1 'polypeptide(L)'
;MNSPKKMSFWSLIALVSFLVVSGCSNTPKTIDRSVTGPQVIVNPGFIRLGVAKLMDTIILFEGSGFKPGDSMFITLIGPNETKAIVAEAPIQPDGTFKAELGKSSISKLTKAMEILRADIVPNEKFEPVVVISQPPIPRGVYTVKVTSMLSPLTAETKLIVKGPTVVDSVIDWIGGLTGKIEHKKTQ
;
A
#
# COMPACT_ATOMS: atom_id res chain seq x y z
N MET A 1 -28.37 37.33 22.55
CA MET A 1 -27.19 36.78 23.25
C MET A 1 -27.38 35.27 23.31
N ASN A 2 -26.81 34.53 22.35
CA ASN A 2 -27.06 33.09 22.21
C ASN A 2 -26.09 32.30 23.10
N SER A 3 -26.64 31.59 24.10
CA SER A 3 -25.87 30.70 24.97
C SER A 3 -25.32 29.50 24.18
N PRO A 4 -24.06 29.08 24.40
CA PRO A 4 -23.54 27.88 23.77
C PRO A 4 -24.24 26.65 24.36
N LYS A 5 -24.93 25.86 23.52
CA LYS A 5 -25.54 24.58 23.92
C LYS A 5 -24.43 23.65 24.43
N LYS A 6 -24.48 23.29 25.72
CA LYS A 6 -23.60 22.29 26.33
C LYS A 6 -23.86 20.94 25.67
N MET A 7 -22.99 20.53 24.76
CA MET A 7 -23.04 19.20 24.15
C MET A 7 -22.73 18.18 25.25
N SER A 8 -23.70 17.32 25.58
CA SER A 8 -23.57 16.31 26.62
C SER A 8 -22.47 15.30 26.26
N PHE A 9 -21.62 14.94 27.22
CA PHE A 9 -20.51 13.98 27.05
C PHE A 9 -20.98 12.63 26.46
N TRP A 10 -22.21 12.21 26.78
CA TRP A 10 -22.87 11.04 26.20
C TRP A 10 -23.16 11.18 24.70
N SER A 11 -23.51 12.39 24.25
CA SER A 11 -23.71 12.68 22.82
C SER A 11 -22.38 12.62 22.05
N LEU A 12 -21.26 12.96 22.69
CA LEU A 12 -19.93 12.86 22.07
C LEU A 12 -19.50 11.40 21.94
N ILE A 13 -19.73 10.57 22.97
CA ILE A 13 -19.44 9.13 22.94
C ILE A 13 -20.29 8.43 21.87
N ALA A 14 -21.60 8.73 21.80
CA ALA A 14 -22.48 8.15 20.79
C ALA A 14 -22.08 8.55 19.36
N LEU A 15 -21.62 9.79 19.15
CA LEU A 15 -21.14 10.27 17.85
C LEU A 15 -19.83 9.57 17.43
N VAL A 16 -18.90 9.37 18.37
CA VAL A 16 -17.65 8.64 18.12
C VAL A 16 -17.94 7.17 17.82
N SER A 17 -18.85 6.53 18.53
CA SER A 17 -19.26 5.15 18.25
C SER A 17 -19.93 5.00 16.87
N PHE A 18 -20.73 5.97 16.43
CA PHE A 18 -21.37 5.93 15.11
C PHE A 18 -20.37 6.06 13.95
N LEU A 19 -19.32 6.88 14.12
CA LEU A 19 -18.27 7.06 13.12
C LEU A 19 -17.38 5.81 12.93
N VAL A 20 -17.31 4.93 13.93
CA VAL A 20 -16.49 3.70 13.89
C VAL A 20 -17.15 2.59 13.06
N VAL A 21 -18.48 2.59 12.91
CA VAL A 21 -19.23 1.48 12.27
C VAL A 21 -19.40 1.68 10.75
N SER A 22 -19.25 2.89 10.23
CA SER A 22 -19.34 3.17 8.78
C SER A 22 -18.02 2.92 8.03
N GLY A 23 -17.42 1.75 8.24
CA GLY A 23 -16.34 1.27 7.39
C GLY A 23 -16.91 0.70 6.09
N CYS A 24 -16.97 1.51 5.02
CA CYS A 24 -17.22 0.99 3.67
C CYS A 24 -16.05 0.08 3.27
N SER A 25 -16.19 -1.23 3.47
CA SER A 25 -15.27 -2.21 2.92
C SER A 25 -15.56 -2.35 1.42
N ASN A 26 -14.56 -2.07 0.58
CA ASN A 26 -14.64 -2.44 -0.82
C ASN A 26 -14.47 -3.97 -0.89
N THR A 27 -15.39 -4.66 -1.55
CA THR A 27 -15.26 -6.09 -1.80
C THR A 27 -13.93 -6.37 -2.51
N PRO A 28 -13.11 -7.31 -2.01
CA PRO A 28 -11.88 -7.71 -2.69
C PRO A 28 -12.18 -8.12 -4.13
N LYS A 29 -11.36 -7.63 -5.07
CA LYS A 29 -11.44 -8.05 -6.46
C LYS A 29 -11.04 -9.53 -6.55
N THR A 30 -11.63 -10.24 -7.50
CA THR A 30 -11.29 -11.62 -7.84
C THR A 30 -10.98 -11.72 -9.32
N ILE A 31 -10.16 -12.70 -9.69
CA ILE A 31 -9.86 -13.03 -11.09
C ILE A 31 -11.15 -13.38 -11.82
N ASP A 32 -11.33 -12.84 -13.03
CA ASP A 32 -12.47 -13.15 -13.88
C ASP A 32 -12.16 -14.41 -14.71
N ARG A 33 -12.80 -15.52 -14.35
CA ARG A 33 -12.57 -16.81 -15.02
C ARG A 33 -13.14 -16.86 -16.44
N SER A 34 -13.96 -15.89 -16.84
CA SER A 34 -14.46 -15.79 -18.21
C SER A 34 -13.44 -15.18 -19.18
N VAL A 35 -12.42 -14.47 -18.66
CA VAL A 35 -11.39 -13.84 -19.48
C VAL A 35 -10.30 -14.84 -19.85
N THR A 36 -10.17 -15.12 -21.15
CA THR A 36 -9.07 -15.93 -21.70
C THR A 36 -7.85 -15.05 -21.97
N GLY A 37 -6.76 -15.28 -21.25
CA GLY A 37 -5.49 -14.56 -21.42
C GLY A 37 -4.92 -13.96 -20.13
N PRO A 38 -3.76 -13.29 -20.21
CA PRO A 38 -3.12 -12.65 -19.06
C PRO A 38 -4.02 -11.60 -18.41
N GLN A 39 -4.22 -11.72 -17.11
CA GLN A 39 -4.93 -10.75 -16.30
C GLN A 39 -4.30 -10.62 -14.93
N VAL A 40 -4.47 -9.45 -14.32
CA VAL A 40 -3.98 -9.15 -12.98
C VAL A 40 -5.02 -8.33 -12.21
N ILE A 41 -5.13 -8.63 -10.92
CA ILE A 41 -5.86 -7.83 -9.95
C ILE A 41 -4.93 -7.40 -8.81
N VAL A 42 -5.33 -6.35 -8.11
CA VAL A 42 -4.64 -5.84 -6.93
C VAL A 42 -5.66 -5.57 -5.82
N ASN A 43 -5.34 -6.04 -4.61
CA ASN A 43 -6.12 -5.86 -3.40
C ASN A 43 -5.23 -5.35 -2.25
N PRO A 44 -5.62 -4.29 -1.53
CA PRO A 44 -6.77 -3.43 -1.79
C PRO A 44 -6.61 -2.63 -3.08
N GLY A 45 -7.73 -2.19 -3.68
CA GLY A 45 -7.72 -1.36 -4.88
C GLY A 45 -7.16 0.07 -4.68
N PHE A 46 -6.85 0.44 -3.43
CA PHE A 46 -6.17 1.68 -3.11
C PHE A 46 -5.26 1.51 -1.89
N ILE A 47 -4.19 2.31 -1.83
CA ILE A 47 -3.28 2.42 -0.69
C ILE A 47 -3.22 3.86 -0.19
N ARG A 48 -2.77 4.06 1.05
CA ARG A 48 -2.59 5.39 1.65
C ARG A 48 -1.14 5.62 2.05
N LEU A 49 -0.62 6.80 1.77
CA LEU A 49 0.76 7.21 2.06
C LEU A 49 1.00 7.66 3.51
N GLY A 50 0.17 7.22 4.46
CA GLY A 50 0.53 7.28 5.88
C GLY A 50 1.54 6.19 6.17
N VAL A 51 2.61 6.50 6.90
CA VAL A 51 3.78 5.63 7.06
C VAL A 51 3.40 4.34 7.77
N ALA A 52 2.83 4.45 8.97
CA ALA A 52 2.36 3.30 9.73
C ALA A 52 1.28 2.54 8.96
N LYS A 53 0.34 3.27 8.34
CA LYS A 53 -0.77 2.66 7.60
C LYS A 53 -0.30 1.86 6.39
N LEU A 54 0.62 2.40 5.59
CA LEU A 54 1.17 1.69 4.44
C LEU A 54 1.99 0.49 4.89
N MET A 55 2.81 0.64 5.92
CA MET A 55 3.65 -0.45 6.44
C MET A 55 2.83 -1.61 7.00
N ASP A 56 1.66 -1.34 7.55
CA ASP A 56 0.69 -2.34 8.01
C ASP A 56 -0.16 -2.95 6.86
N THR A 57 -0.38 -2.20 5.78
CA THR A 57 -1.21 -2.67 4.66
C THR A 57 -0.50 -3.77 3.87
N ILE A 58 -1.13 -4.94 3.74
CA ILE A 58 -0.74 -5.99 2.81
C ILE A 58 -1.36 -5.68 1.45
N ILE A 59 -0.53 -5.62 0.41
CA ILE A 59 -0.97 -5.46 -0.98
C ILE A 59 -0.78 -6.80 -1.67
N LEU A 60 -1.88 -7.43 -2.08
CA LEU A 60 -1.90 -8.70 -2.76
C LEU A 60 -2.14 -8.47 -4.25
N PHE A 61 -1.20 -8.94 -5.07
CA PHE A 61 -1.35 -9.05 -6.50
C PHE A 61 -1.64 -10.50 -6.85
N GLU A 62 -2.69 -10.74 -7.62
CA GLU A 62 -3.02 -12.06 -8.15
C GLU A 62 -3.16 -11.93 -9.66
N GLY A 63 -2.65 -12.93 -10.39
CA GLY A 63 -2.82 -12.98 -11.84
C GLY A 63 -3.02 -14.39 -12.35
N SER A 64 -3.53 -14.49 -13.57
CA SER A 64 -3.80 -15.74 -14.27
C SER A 64 -3.61 -15.59 -15.77
N GLY A 65 -3.52 -16.71 -16.48
CA GLY A 65 -3.35 -16.73 -17.94
C GLY A 65 -1.93 -16.41 -18.40
N PHE A 66 -0.94 -16.58 -17.51
CA PHE A 66 0.48 -16.46 -17.82
C PHE A 66 1.10 -17.81 -18.14
N LYS A 67 2.30 -17.79 -18.74
CA LYS A 67 3.03 -19.00 -19.10
C LYS A 67 3.59 -19.69 -17.84
N PRO A 68 3.23 -20.96 -17.56
CA PRO A 68 3.80 -21.71 -16.44
C PRO A 68 5.32 -21.83 -16.51
N GLY A 69 5.98 -21.83 -15.35
CA GLY A 69 7.44 -21.97 -15.24
C GLY A 69 8.24 -20.71 -15.63
N ASP A 70 7.56 -19.62 -15.95
CA ASP A 70 8.13 -18.27 -16.06
C ASP A 70 8.06 -17.58 -14.68
N SER A 71 8.64 -16.38 -14.58
CA SER A 71 8.50 -15.47 -13.44
C SER A 71 7.94 -14.15 -13.91
N MET A 72 7.36 -13.36 -13.01
CA MET A 72 6.86 -12.03 -13.32
C MET A 72 7.43 -11.01 -12.36
N PHE A 73 7.56 -9.77 -12.84
CA PHE A 73 7.77 -8.60 -11.99
C PHE A 73 6.61 -7.61 -12.14
N ILE A 74 6.33 -6.89 -11.05
CA ILE A 74 5.23 -5.92 -10.96
C ILE A 74 5.81 -4.53 -10.83
N THR A 75 5.43 -3.66 -11.77
CA THR A 75 5.82 -2.25 -11.77
C THR A 75 4.59 -1.37 -11.57
N LEU A 76 4.69 -0.44 -10.63
CA LEU A 76 3.74 0.66 -10.49
C LEU A 76 4.21 1.83 -11.37
N ILE A 77 3.36 2.23 -12.31
CA ILE A 77 3.59 3.36 -13.21
C ILE A 77 2.56 4.44 -12.87
N GLY A 78 3.03 5.62 -12.44
CA GLY A 78 2.15 6.68 -11.95
C GLY A 78 2.48 8.07 -12.45
N PRO A 79 1.90 9.10 -11.80
CA PRO A 79 2.13 10.50 -12.16
C PRO A 79 3.62 10.87 -12.15
N ASN A 80 3.99 11.88 -12.93
CA ASN A 80 5.37 12.38 -13.04
C ASN A 80 6.37 11.28 -13.42
N GLU A 81 5.94 10.36 -14.28
CA GLU A 81 6.75 9.21 -14.74
C GLU A 81 7.28 8.33 -13.60
N THR A 82 6.62 8.36 -12.44
CA THR A 82 7.01 7.54 -11.29
C THR A 82 6.96 6.07 -11.68
N LYS A 83 8.09 5.38 -11.51
CA LYS A 83 8.21 3.94 -11.63
C LYS A 83 8.72 3.35 -10.32
N ALA A 84 8.07 2.29 -9.87
CA ALA A 84 8.43 1.54 -8.67
C ALA A 84 8.26 0.05 -8.94
N ILE A 85 9.30 -0.75 -8.78
CA ILE A 85 9.23 -2.21 -8.91
C ILE A 85 8.91 -2.77 -7.54
N VAL A 86 7.74 -3.38 -7.41
CA VAL A 86 7.17 -3.63 -6.07
C VAL A 86 6.99 -5.09 -5.72
N ALA A 87 7.11 -5.99 -6.70
CA ALA A 87 7.05 -7.42 -6.43
C ALA A 87 7.65 -8.25 -7.57
N GLU A 88 8.06 -9.45 -7.22
CA GLU A 88 8.42 -10.53 -8.13
C GLU A 88 7.82 -11.83 -7.56
N ALA A 89 7.37 -12.73 -8.43
CA ALA A 89 6.92 -14.06 -8.02
C ALA A 89 7.01 -15.05 -9.20
N PRO A 90 7.24 -16.34 -8.91
CA PRO A 90 7.14 -17.39 -9.91
C PRO A 90 5.68 -17.57 -10.37
N ILE A 91 5.51 -17.94 -11.64
CA ILE A 91 4.23 -18.36 -12.19
C ILE A 91 4.08 -19.86 -11.96
N GLN A 92 2.98 -20.24 -11.31
CA GLN A 92 2.65 -21.60 -10.93
C GLN A 92 2.35 -22.48 -12.16
N PRO A 93 2.35 -23.82 -12.00
CA PRO A 93 2.03 -24.75 -13.09
C PRO A 93 0.65 -24.53 -13.74
N ASP A 94 -0.30 -23.94 -13.02
CA ASP A 94 -1.64 -23.60 -13.50
C ASP A 94 -1.72 -22.25 -14.24
N GLY A 95 -0.59 -21.56 -14.42
CA GLY A 95 -0.51 -20.26 -15.09
C GLY A 95 -0.94 -19.09 -14.22
N THR A 96 -1.07 -19.29 -12.90
CA THR A 96 -1.40 -18.25 -11.93
C THR A 96 -0.18 -17.79 -11.14
N PHE A 97 -0.26 -16.62 -10.53
CA PHE A 97 0.71 -16.20 -9.52
C PHE A 97 0.02 -15.44 -8.39
N LYS A 98 0.70 -15.40 -7.24
CA LYS A 98 0.36 -14.51 -6.13
C LYS A 98 1.62 -13.84 -5.62
N ALA A 99 1.57 -12.53 -5.46
CA ALA A 99 2.65 -11.75 -4.88
C ALA A 99 2.12 -10.86 -3.75
N GLU A 100 2.65 -11.07 -2.55
CA GLU A 100 2.27 -10.33 -1.36
C GLU A 100 3.34 -9.28 -1.03
N LEU A 101 2.93 -8.01 -1.01
CA LEU A 101 3.77 -6.90 -0.63
C LEU A 101 3.38 -6.41 0.78
N GLY A 102 4.29 -6.60 1.73
CA GLY A 102 4.18 -6.11 3.11
C GLY A 102 4.08 -7.16 4.20
N LYS A 103 4.11 -8.46 3.86
CA LYS A 103 4.05 -9.56 4.84
C LYS A 103 5.43 -9.96 5.35
N SER A 104 6.39 -10.15 4.44
CA SER A 104 7.79 -10.48 4.76
C SER A 104 8.63 -9.22 5.02
N SER A 105 9.74 -9.35 5.73
CA SER A 105 10.68 -8.25 5.97
C SER A 105 11.20 -7.62 4.67
N ILE A 106 11.52 -8.46 3.66
CA ILE A 106 11.96 -8.01 2.33
C ILE A 106 10.86 -7.17 1.67
N SER A 107 9.62 -7.66 1.66
CA SER A 107 8.51 -6.93 1.06
C SER A 107 8.15 -5.64 1.81
N LYS A 108 8.35 -5.59 3.14
CA LYS A 108 8.22 -4.35 3.91
C LYS A 108 9.30 -3.34 3.55
N LEU A 109 10.54 -3.80 3.34
CA LEU A 109 11.63 -2.96 2.85
C LEU A 109 11.30 -2.37 1.47
N THR A 110 10.77 -3.18 0.55
CA THR A 110 10.30 -2.70 -0.76
C THR A 110 9.26 -1.60 -0.62
N LYS A 111 8.27 -1.71 0.28
CA LYS A 111 7.31 -0.62 0.53
C LYS A 111 7.98 0.66 1.02
N ALA A 112 8.93 0.54 1.94
CA ALA A 112 9.65 1.70 2.45
C ALA A 112 10.44 2.39 1.32
N MET A 113 11.26 1.63 0.59
CA MET A 113 12.15 2.20 -0.42
C MET A 113 11.41 2.69 -1.68
N GLU A 114 10.49 1.89 -2.20
CA GLU A 114 9.90 2.15 -3.52
C GLU A 114 8.67 3.04 -3.45
N ILE A 115 7.91 3.00 -2.35
CA ILE A 115 6.66 3.75 -2.19
C ILE A 115 6.87 4.96 -1.25
N LEU A 116 7.45 4.74 -0.06
CA LEU A 116 7.69 5.84 0.88
C LEU A 116 8.96 6.64 0.56
N ARG A 117 9.82 6.12 -0.31
CA ARG A 117 11.14 6.70 -0.59
C ARG A 117 11.96 6.86 0.70
N ALA A 118 11.85 5.87 1.59
CA ALA A 118 12.37 5.86 2.94
C ALA A 118 13.28 4.64 3.17
N ASP A 119 14.16 4.75 4.15
CA ASP A 119 15.04 3.67 4.61
C ASP A 119 14.47 2.97 5.85
N ILE A 120 14.92 1.75 6.13
CA ILE A 120 14.67 1.06 7.39
C ILE A 120 16.01 0.81 8.07
N VAL A 121 16.21 1.43 9.24
CA VAL A 121 17.46 1.31 10.02
C VAL A 121 17.16 0.88 11.45
N PRO A 122 18.06 0.17 12.13
CA PRO A 122 17.88 -0.13 13.55
C PRO A 122 18.12 1.12 14.42
N ASN A 123 17.33 1.28 15.49
CA ASN A 123 17.62 2.25 16.56
C ASN A 123 18.63 1.69 17.58
N GLU A 124 18.90 2.46 18.64
CA GLU A 124 19.77 2.06 19.77
C GLU A 124 19.33 0.76 20.46
N LYS A 125 18.04 0.40 20.34
CA LYS A 125 17.45 -0.83 20.89
C LYS A 125 17.38 -1.95 19.85
N PHE A 126 18.01 -1.79 18.68
CA PHE A 126 17.95 -2.70 17.54
C PHE A 126 16.53 -2.92 16.97
N GLU A 127 15.61 -2.00 17.22
CA GLU A 127 14.27 -2.02 16.64
C GLU A 127 14.26 -1.31 15.28
N PRO A 128 13.50 -1.80 14.29
CA PRO A 128 13.45 -1.18 12.96
C PRO A 128 12.72 0.17 13.00
N VAL A 129 13.35 1.18 12.44
CA VAL A 129 12.85 2.56 12.31
C VAL A 129 12.73 2.92 10.84
N VAL A 130 11.59 3.46 10.44
CA VAL A 130 11.40 4.01 9.08
C VAL A 130 11.92 5.44 9.04
N VAL A 131 12.96 5.69 8.24
CA VAL A 131 13.62 6.99 8.12
C VAL A 131 13.20 7.65 6.80
N ILE A 132 12.51 8.77 6.90
CA ILE A 132 11.94 9.50 5.76
C ILE A 132 12.84 10.70 5.48
N SER A 133 13.58 10.63 4.37
CA SER A 133 14.52 11.66 3.92
C SER A 133 13.99 12.50 2.74
N GLN A 134 12.94 12.03 2.07
CA GLN A 134 12.33 12.65 0.91
C GLN A 134 10.82 12.33 0.84
N PRO A 135 10.04 13.06 0.03
CA PRO A 135 8.61 12.78 -0.12
C PRO A 135 8.34 11.39 -0.70
N PRO A 136 7.25 10.72 -0.30
CA PRO A 136 6.83 9.46 -0.91
C PRO A 136 6.41 9.67 -2.38
N ILE A 137 6.13 8.57 -3.08
CA ILE A 137 5.58 8.64 -4.44
C ILE A 137 4.32 9.55 -4.49
N PRO A 138 4.07 10.25 -5.61
CA PRO A 138 2.94 11.15 -5.71
C PRO A 138 1.59 10.43 -5.56
N ARG A 139 0.57 11.18 -5.13
CA ARG A 139 -0.81 10.69 -5.10
C ARG A 139 -1.33 10.58 -6.54
N GLY A 140 -2.20 9.61 -6.80
CA GLY A 140 -2.85 9.49 -8.11
C GLY A 140 -3.31 8.08 -8.44
N VAL A 141 -3.72 7.90 -9.69
CA VAL A 141 -4.02 6.59 -10.25
C VAL A 141 -2.75 6.02 -10.85
N TYR A 142 -2.38 4.83 -10.43
CA TYR A 142 -1.23 4.09 -10.92
C TYR A 142 -1.71 2.91 -11.78
N THR A 143 -0.99 2.69 -12.88
CA THR A 143 -1.05 1.44 -13.64
C THR A 143 -0.14 0.43 -12.95
N VAL A 144 -0.72 -0.66 -12.47
CA VAL A 144 -0.02 -1.86 -12.07
C VAL A 144 0.24 -2.66 -13.32
N LYS A 145 1.49 -2.70 -13.78
CA LYS A 145 1.90 -3.48 -14.94
C LYS A 145 2.63 -4.73 -14.49
N VAL A 146 2.12 -5.89 -14.89
CA VAL A 146 2.78 -7.18 -14.73
C VAL A 146 3.45 -7.54 -16.04
N THR A 147 4.73 -7.90 -15.96
CA THR A 147 5.50 -8.34 -17.12
C THR A 147 6.13 -9.69 -16.81
N SER A 148 5.89 -10.65 -17.68
CA SER A 148 6.62 -11.92 -17.69
C SER A 148 8.09 -11.69 -18.01
N MET A 149 8.99 -12.44 -17.37
CA MET A 149 10.43 -12.27 -17.55
C MET A 149 10.93 -12.91 -18.83
N LEU A 150 10.39 -14.07 -19.21
CA LEU A 150 10.83 -14.83 -20.38
C LEU A 150 9.86 -14.72 -21.56
N SER A 151 8.57 -14.58 -21.30
CA SER A 151 7.54 -14.43 -22.34
C SER A 151 7.11 -12.97 -22.54
N PRO A 152 6.62 -12.60 -23.73
CA PRO A 152 6.16 -11.23 -24.00
C PRO A 152 4.78 -10.92 -23.37
N LEU A 153 4.30 -11.76 -22.45
CA LEU A 153 2.99 -11.62 -21.83
C LEU A 153 3.00 -10.49 -20.80
N THR A 154 1.99 -9.64 -20.87
CA THR A 154 1.79 -8.55 -19.92
C THR A 154 0.33 -8.44 -19.56
N ALA A 155 0.04 -7.92 -18.37
CA ALA A 155 -1.30 -7.54 -17.96
C ALA A 155 -1.25 -6.27 -17.12
N GLU A 156 -2.33 -5.49 -17.16
CA GLU A 156 -2.40 -4.21 -16.46
C GLU A 156 -3.69 -4.08 -15.65
N THR A 157 -3.58 -3.41 -14.50
CA THR A 157 -4.75 -3.00 -13.70
C THR A 157 -4.49 -1.65 -13.02
N LYS A 158 -5.49 -1.11 -12.34
CA LYS A 158 -5.38 0.18 -11.65
C LYS A 158 -5.27 0.01 -10.14
N LEU A 159 -4.35 0.76 -9.54
CA LEU A 159 -4.22 0.97 -8.10
C LEU A 159 -4.31 2.47 -7.80
N ILE A 160 -5.10 2.86 -6.81
CA ILE A 160 -5.21 4.27 -6.41
C ILE A 160 -4.29 4.54 -5.23
N VAL A 161 -3.37 5.50 -5.37
CA VAL A 161 -2.51 5.97 -4.29
C VAL A 161 -3.09 7.26 -3.72
N LYS A 162 -3.52 7.19 -2.45
CA LYS A 162 -4.13 8.31 -1.72
C LYS A 162 -3.14 8.89 -0.71
N GLY A 163 -3.34 10.16 -0.37
CA GLY A 163 -2.64 10.77 0.74
C GLY A 163 -2.99 10.16 2.11
N PRO A 164 -2.21 10.50 3.15
CA PRO A 164 -2.59 10.20 4.52
C PRO A 164 -3.91 10.88 4.87
N THR A 165 -4.71 10.22 5.71
CA THR A 165 -5.84 10.82 6.43
C THR A 165 -5.37 11.53 7.69
N VAL A 166 -6.29 12.24 8.36
CA VAL A 166 -6.04 12.84 9.68
C VAL A 166 -5.63 11.78 10.70
N VAL A 167 -6.30 10.61 10.69
CA VAL A 167 -5.98 9.50 11.60
C VAL A 167 -4.58 8.95 11.30
N ASP A 168 -4.24 8.78 10.01
CA ASP A 168 -2.90 8.33 9.62
C ASP A 168 -1.83 9.29 10.13
N SER A 169 -2.04 10.61 10.00
CA SER A 169 -1.10 11.62 10.49
C SER A 169 -0.93 11.61 12.01
N VAL A 170 -2.01 11.36 12.78
CA VAL A 170 -1.92 11.21 14.24
C VAL A 170 -1.12 9.96 14.61
N ILE A 171 -1.36 8.84 13.93
CA ILE A 171 -0.62 7.59 14.16
C ILE A 171 0.86 7.77 13.81
N ASP A 172 1.16 8.40 12.68
CA ASP A 172 2.55 8.67 12.26
C ASP A 172 3.26 9.60 13.25
N TRP A 173 2.57 10.61 13.78
CA TRP A 173 3.11 11.48 14.84
C TRP A 173 3.45 10.69 16.12
N ILE A 174 2.59 9.77 16.56
CA ILE A 174 2.88 8.85 17.67
C ILE A 174 4.08 7.94 17.32
N GLY A 175 4.17 7.50 16.07
CA GLY A 175 5.34 6.77 15.56
C GLY A 175 6.64 7.57 15.68
N GLY A 176 6.57 8.89 15.42
CA GLY A 176 7.66 9.83 15.65
C GLY A 176 8.08 9.92 17.12
N LEU A 177 7.11 10.10 18.02
CA LEU A 177 7.37 10.18 19.46
C LEU A 177 7.92 8.88 20.05
N THR A 178 7.54 7.73 19.49
CA THR A 178 8.00 6.41 19.93
C THR A 178 9.31 5.98 19.29
N GLY A 179 9.89 6.81 18.41
CA GLY A 179 11.14 6.50 17.71
C GLY A 179 11.01 5.42 16.64
N LYS A 180 9.80 5.09 16.19
CA LYS A 180 9.53 4.11 15.12
C LYS A 180 9.54 4.73 13.73
N ILE A 181 9.35 6.05 13.66
CA ILE A 181 9.41 6.85 12.45
C ILE A 181 10.35 8.02 12.72
N GLU A 182 11.29 8.27 11.80
CA GLU A 182 12.19 9.40 11.89
C GLU A 182 12.06 10.26 10.62
N HIS A 183 11.87 11.56 10.79
CA HIS A 183 11.91 12.50 9.67
C HIS A 183 13.26 13.19 9.64
N LYS A 184 14.07 12.89 8.62
CA LYS A 184 15.30 13.63 8.37
C LYS A 184 14.98 14.78 7.42
N LYS A 185 15.29 16.00 7.86
CA LYS A 185 15.30 17.14 6.94
C LYS A 185 16.47 16.92 5.98
N THR A 186 16.19 16.91 4.68
CA THR A 186 17.23 17.04 3.66
C THR A 186 17.96 18.35 3.94
N GLN A 187 19.25 18.27 4.24
CA GLN A 187 20.12 19.43 4.41
C GLN A 187 20.54 19.96 3.05
#